data_AF-A0A0D0X354-F1
#
_entry.id   AF-A0A0D0X354-F1
#
_cell.length_a   1.000
_cell.length_b   1.000
_cell.length_c   1.000
_cell.angle_alpha   90.00
_cell.angle_beta   90.00
_cell.angle_gamma   90.00
#
_symmetry.space_group_name_H-M   'P 1'
#
loop_
_entity.id
_entity.type
_entity.pdbx_description
1 polymer ?
#
loop_
_entity_poly.entity_id
_entity_poly.type
_entity_poly.pdbx_seq_one_letter_code
_entity_poly.pdbx_strand_id
1 'polypeptide(L)'
;MVVSRGRGDLTLARITTSWTTWRGRAIEPAVREALRRLPADRLPEGTSAVGGFWTRTNNPEIGLVGADREPVARRVTFVGSIKWLERRAFDGHDLGRLLLHRSLLPGADERTELVAVSRAGVDVDGVRALSAEDLLTAYRD
;
A
#
# COMPACT_ATOMS: atom_id res chain seq x y z
N MET A 1 39.18 -25.41 0.39
CA MET A 1 37.90 -25.21 -0.33
C MET A 1 36.83 -26.00 0.40
N VAL A 2 36.01 -25.35 1.22
CA VAL A 2 34.91 -26.03 1.96
C VAL A 2 33.61 -25.66 1.26
N VAL A 3 33.00 -26.64 0.60
CA VAL A 3 31.62 -26.55 0.11
C VAL A 3 30.70 -26.80 1.29
N SER A 4 29.96 -25.77 1.71
CA SER A 4 28.84 -25.90 2.64
C SER A 4 27.61 -26.40 1.86
N ARG A 5 27.24 -27.67 2.03
CA ARG A 5 25.96 -28.22 1.58
C ARG A 5 25.12 -28.54 2.81
N GLY A 6 23.90 -27.98 2.89
CA GLY A 6 22.87 -28.48 3.81
C GLY A 6 22.22 -27.50 4.79
N ARG A 7 22.36 -26.17 4.63
CA ARG A 7 21.52 -25.20 5.38
C ARG A 7 20.96 -24.04 4.54
N GLY A 8 21.45 -23.86 3.32
CA GLY A 8 20.95 -22.82 2.40
C GLY A 8 19.54 -23.14 1.89
N ASP A 9 19.26 -24.41 1.67
CA ASP A 9 17.98 -25.00 1.30
C ASP A 9 16.92 -24.88 2.39
N LEU A 10 17.26 -25.12 3.67
CA LEU A 10 16.33 -24.93 4.80
C LEU A 10 16.08 -23.45 5.11
N THR A 11 17.10 -22.60 4.94
CA THR A 11 16.96 -21.14 5.05
C THR A 11 16.12 -20.59 3.90
N LEU A 12 16.38 -21.03 2.67
CA LEU A 12 15.58 -20.69 1.50
C LEU A 12 14.15 -21.16 1.70
N ALA A 13 13.90 -22.43 2.05
CA ALA A 13 12.57 -22.94 2.31
C ALA A 13 11.82 -22.15 3.40
N ARG A 14 12.50 -21.74 4.49
CA ARG A 14 11.91 -20.85 5.50
C ARG A 14 11.61 -19.46 4.96
N ILE A 15 12.52 -18.86 4.19
CA ILE A 15 12.28 -17.58 3.52
C ILE A 15 11.10 -17.73 2.56
N THR A 16 11.06 -18.73 1.69
CA THR A 16 9.97 -18.98 0.73
C THR A 16 8.62 -19.19 1.42
N THR A 17 8.60 -19.93 2.54
CA THR A 17 7.37 -20.23 3.29
C THR A 17 6.86 -19.01 4.07
N SER A 18 7.77 -18.16 4.56
CA SER A 18 7.42 -16.91 5.27
C SER A 18 7.37 -15.69 4.35
N TRP A 19 7.70 -15.85 3.06
CA TRP A 19 7.82 -14.82 2.04
C TRP A 19 6.51 -14.09 1.80
N THR A 20 5.36 -14.77 1.81
CA THR A 20 4.05 -14.12 1.68
C THR A 20 3.79 -13.11 2.80
N THR A 21 4.11 -13.46 4.05
CA THR A 21 3.94 -12.59 5.22
C THR A 21 4.99 -11.48 5.28
N TRP A 22 6.26 -11.80 5.02
CA TRP A 22 7.35 -10.81 4.97
C TRP A 22 7.20 -9.84 3.80
N ARG A 23 6.74 -10.30 2.64
CA ARG A 23 6.45 -9.44 1.48
C ARG A 23 5.45 -8.36 1.83
N GLY A 24 4.38 -8.69 2.55
CA GLY A 24 3.37 -7.72 2.95
C GLY A 24 3.95 -6.55 3.75
N ARG A 25 4.86 -6.81 4.69
CA ARG A 25 5.53 -5.74 5.46
C ARG A 25 6.66 -5.04 4.72
N ALA A 26 7.41 -5.78 3.91
CA ALA A 26 8.53 -5.22 3.17
C ALA A 26 8.07 -4.35 1.99
N ILE A 27 6.88 -4.60 1.45
CA ILE A 27 6.38 -3.88 0.28
C ILE A 27 5.80 -2.51 0.64
N GLU A 28 5.23 -2.32 1.83
CA GLU A 28 4.58 -1.04 2.16
C GLU A 28 5.54 0.15 2.11
N PRO A 29 6.77 0.09 2.68
CA PRO A 29 7.71 1.20 2.57
C PRO A 29 8.09 1.51 1.11
N ALA A 30 8.26 0.47 0.28
CA ALA A 30 8.60 0.62 -1.14
C ALA A 30 7.44 1.26 -1.92
N VAL A 31 6.20 0.83 -1.66
CA VAL A 31 5.00 1.43 -2.27
C VAL A 31 4.87 2.90 -1.85
N ARG A 32 4.99 3.20 -0.55
CA ARG A 32 4.91 4.60 -0.07
C ARG A 32 5.96 5.49 -0.73
N GLU A 33 7.17 4.98 -0.90
CA GLU A 33 8.24 5.72 -1.58
C GLU A 33 7.96 5.93 -3.07
N ALA A 34 7.51 4.90 -3.77
CA ALA A 34 7.10 5.02 -5.16
C ALA A 34 5.99 6.06 -5.32
N LEU A 35 4.95 6.01 -4.47
CA LEU A 35 3.85 6.98 -4.50
C LEU A 35 4.33 8.43 -4.26
N ARG A 36 5.29 8.66 -3.36
CA ARG A 36 5.86 10.01 -3.14
C ARG A 36 6.62 10.55 -4.36
N ARG A 37 7.16 9.68 -5.20
CA ARG A 37 7.93 10.03 -6.39
C ARG A 37 7.08 10.13 -7.66
N LEU A 38 5.85 9.60 -7.64
CA LEU A 38 4.96 9.69 -8.79
C LEU A 38 4.63 11.16 -9.11
N PRO A 39 4.41 11.49 -10.40
CA PRO A 39 3.87 12.78 -10.80
C PRO A 39 2.56 13.11 -10.06
N ALA A 40 2.33 14.40 -9.78
CA ALA A 40 1.24 14.87 -8.92
C ALA A 40 -0.17 14.52 -9.44
N ASP A 41 -0.33 14.32 -10.76
CA ASP A 41 -1.58 13.94 -11.41
C ASP A 41 -1.94 12.45 -11.24
N ARG A 42 -0.99 11.62 -10.76
CA ARG A 42 -1.21 10.20 -10.49
C ARG A 42 -1.94 9.96 -9.16
N LEU A 43 -1.89 10.93 -8.24
CA LEU A 43 -2.53 10.87 -6.93
C LEU A 43 -3.67 11.89 -6.82
N PRO A 44 -4.59 11.70 -5.84
CA PRO A 44 -5.60 12.69 -5.48
C PRO A 44 -5.03 14.10 -5.30
N GLU A 45 -5.77 15.11 -5.76
CA GLU A 45 -5.29 16.48 -5.88
C GLU A 45 -4.80 17.05 -4.54
N GLY A 46 -3.65 17.71 -4.58
CA GLY A 46 -3.02 18.31 -3.40
C GLY A 46 -2.44 17.29 -2.43
N THR A 47 -2.21 16.04 -2.86
CA THR A 47 -1.39 15.09 -2.10
C THR A 47 0.08 15.51 -2.20
N SER A 48 0.68 15.86 -1.07
CA SER A 48 2.12 16.19 -0.98
C SER A 48 2.88 15.26 -0.02
N ALA A 49 2.17 14.45 0.77
CA ALA A 49 2.75 13.48 1.68
C ALA A 49 1.98 12.15 1.61
N VAL A 50 2.70 11.04 1.75
CA VAL A 50 2.14 9.68 1.80
C VAL A 50 2.74 8.91 2.97
N GLY A 51 1.88 8.42 3.86
CA GLY A 51 2.24 7.69 5.07
C GLY A 51 1.29 6.52 5.36
N GLY A 52 1.29 6.05 6.61
CA GLY A 52 0.31 5.11 7.14
C GLY A 52 -0.31 5.65 8.43
N PHE A 53 -1.39 5.03 8.89
CA PHE A 53 -2.07 5.38 10.14
C PHE A 53 -2.39 4.13 10.93
N TRP A 54 -2.13 4.16 12.23
CA TRP A 54 -2.53 3.10 13.16
C TRP A 54 -2.86 3.70 14.52
N THR A 55 -3.81 3.09 15.21
CA THR A 55 -4.14 3.44 16.59
C THR A 55 -3.23 2.68 17.57
N ARG A 56 -3.30 3.03 18.86
CA ARG A 56 -2.57 2.30 19.93
C ARG A 56 -2.95 0.82 19.99
N THR A 57 -4.17 0.46 19.59
CA THR A 57 -4.67 -0.92 19.51
C THR A 57 -4.44 -1.55 18.14
N ASN A 58 -3.76 -0.85 17.23
CA ASN A 58 -3.50 -1.26 15.85
C ASN A 58 -4.78 -1.60 15.07
N ASN A 59 -5.89 -0.92 15.41
CA ASN A 59 -7.18 -1.07 14.76
C ASN A 59 -7.88 0.31 14.65
N PRO A 60 -8.04 0.87 13.45
CA PRO A 60 -7.59 0.31 12.16
C PRO A 60 -6.06 0.41 12.00
N GLU A 61 -5.50 -0.48 11.18
CA GLU A 61 -4.18 -0.35 10.57
C GLU A 61 -4.38 0.00 9.10
N ILE A 62 -3.96 1.20 8.70
CA ILE A 62 -4.11 1.75 7.36
C ILE A 62 -2.73 1.90 6.74
N GLY A 63 -2.45 1.08 5.74
CA GLY A 63 -1.15 1.02 5.07
C GLY A 63 -0.83 2.28 4.26
N LEU A 64 -1.83 3.00 3.75
CA LEU A 64 -1.64 4.21 2.94
C LEU A 64 -2.60 5.33 3.34
N VAL A 65 -2.05 6.49 3.62
CA VAL A 65 -2.79 7.75 3.82
C VAL A 65 -2.08 8.84 3.04
N GLY A 66 -2.82 9.54 2.18
CA GLY A 66 -2.37 10.76 1.53
C GLY A 66 -2.74 11.99 2.32
N ALA A 67 -1.84 12.96 2.38
CA ALA A 67 -2.06 14.23 3.05
C ALA A 67 -1.51 15.40 2.24
N ASP A 68 -2.02 16.60 2.56
CA ASP A 68 -1.56 17.85 1.96
C ASP A 68 -0.15 18.25 2.38
N ARG A 69 0.30 17.82 3.56
CA ARG A 69 1.62 18.11 4.11
C ARG A 69 2.02 17.16 5.25
N GLU A 70 3.31 17.21 5.59
CA GLU A 70 3.92 16.58 6.77
C GLU A 70 4.61 17.65 7.64
N PRO A 71 4.86 17.43 8.96
CA PRO A 71 4.57 16.21 9.73
C PRO A 71 3.12 16.11 10.24
N VAL A 72 2.34 17.19 10.17
CA VAL A 72 0.93 17.22 10.61
C VAL A 72 0.06 17.65 9.43
N ALA A 73 -0.80 16.75 8.96
CA ALA A 73 -1.75 17.04 7.88
C ALA A 73 -2.74 18.16 8.28
N ARG A 74 -3.12 19.03 7.34
CA ARG A 74 -4.35 19.84 7.48
C ARG A 74 -5.53 19.16 6.79
N ARG A 75 -5.26 18.36 5.76
CA ARG A 75 -6.28 17.64 4.99
C ARG A 75 -5.78 16.26 4.62
N VAL A 76 -6.61 15.25 4.86
CA VAL A 76 -6.42 13.92 4.28
C VAL A 76 -6.93 13.97 2.85
N THR A 77 -6.07 13.63 1.89
CA THR A 77 -6.43 13.62 0.46
C THR A 77 -6.95 12.26 0.02
N PHE A 78 -6.41 11.18 0.60
CA PHE A 78 -6.89 9.84 0.30
C PHE A 78 -6.63 8.83 1.42
N VAL A 79 -7.42 7.75 1.41
CA VAL A 79 -7.19 6.54 2.19
C VAL A 79 -6.92 5.39 1.22
N GLY A 80 -5.89 4.59 1.47
CA GLY A 80 -5.49 3.55 0.54
C GLY A 80 -5.19 2.20 1.16
N SER A 81 -5.18 1.20 0.28
CA SER A 81 -4.87 -0.20 0.59
C SER A 81 -3.84 -0.75 -0.38
N ILE A 82 -2.98 -1.64 0.12
CA ILE A 82 -1.99 -2.37 -0.67
C ILE A 82 -2.43 -3.83 -0.76
N LYS A 83 -2.68 -4.32 -1.97
CA LYS A 83 -3.00 -5.71 -2.29
C LYS A 83 -1.85 -6.34 -3.08
N TRP A 84 -0.89 -6.92 -2.36
CA TRP A 84 0.32 -7.48 -2.99
C TRP A 84 0.28 -9.00 -3.20
N LEU A 85 -0.87 -9.51 -3.68
CA LEU A 85 -1.04 -10.91 -4.06
C LEU A 85 -0.87 -11.07 -5.57
N GLU A 86 -0.24 -12.18 -5.99
CA GLU A 86 0.09 -12.41 -7.41
C GLU A 86 -1.12 -12.81 -8.28
N ARG A 87 -2.12 -13.47 -7.67
CA ARG A 87 -3.23 -14.09 -8.40
C ARG A 87 -4.61 -13.68 -7.89
N ARG A 88 -4.67 -12.64 -7.06
CA ARG A 88 -5.93 -12.14 -6.48
C ARG A 88 -5.96 -10.62 -6.58
N ALA A 89 -6.85 -10.13 -7.43
CA ALA A 89 -7.15 -8.71 -7.57
C ALA A 89 -7.71 -8.12 -6.26
N PHE A 90 -7.68 -6.80 -6.17
CA PHE A 90 -8.44 -6.06 -5.16
C PHE A 90 -9.93 -6.16 -5.52
N ASP A 91 -10.74 -6.70 -4.60
CA ASP A 91 -12.14 -7.05 -4.85
C ASP A 91 -13.12 -6.23 -3.97
N GLY A 92 -14.42 -6.50 -4.08
CA GLY A 92 -15.45 -5.77 -3.34
C GLY A 92 -15.36 -5.94 -1.81
N HIS A 93 -14.81 -7.07 -1.36
CA HIS A 93 -14.55 -7.26 0.07
C HIS A 93 -13.40 -6.36 0.54
N ASP A 94 -12.34 -6.24 -0.26
CA ASP A 94 -11.26 -5.29 0.02
C ASP A 94 -11.74 -3.83 0.00
N LEU A 95 -12.64 -3.47 -0.93
CA LEU A 95 -13.28 -2.15 -0.98
C LEU A 95 -14.11 -1.85 0.27
N GLY A 96 -14.94 -2.80 0.72
CA GLY A 96 -15.71 -2.67 1.95
C GLY A 96 -14.82 -2.43 3.17
N ARG A 97 -13.69 -3.13 3.26
CA ARG A 97 -12.70 -2.92 4.34
C ARG A 97 -12.06 -1.54 4.25
N LEU A 98 -11.71 -1.08 3.05
CA LEU A 98 -11.11 0.24 2.84
C LEU A 98 -12.10 1.37 3.21
N LEU A 99 -13.38 1.22 2.89
CA LEU A 99 -14.44 2.16 3.29
C LEU A 99 -14.58 2.23 4.81
N LEU A 100 -14.56 1.07 5.50
CA LEU A 100 -14.55 1.02 6.96
C LEU A 100 -13.30 1.73 7.52
N HIS A 101 -12.12 1.47 6.98
CA HIS A 101 -10.89 2.15 7.40
C HIS A 101 -10.97 3.67 7.22
N ARG A 102 -11.55 4.15 6.11
CA ARG A 102 -11.78 5.57 5.88
C ARG A 102 -12.66 6.19 6.96
N SER A 103 -13.75 5.53 7.36
CA SER A 103 -14.62 6.03 8.44
C SER A 103 -13.96 6.10 9.82
N LEU A 104 -12.86 5.39 10.02
CA LEU A 104 -12.12 5.32 11.27
C LEU A 104 -10.87 6.22 11.27
N LEU A 105 -10.52 6.84 10.14
CA LEU A 105 -9.37 7.73 10.02
C LEU A 105 -9.78 9.17 10.39
N PRO A 106 -9.20 9.77 11.45
CA PRO A 106 -9.48 11.17 11.79
C PRO A 106 -9.15 12.13 10.64
N GLY A 107 -10.09 13.02 10.33
CA GLY A 107 -9.94 13.99 9.25
C GLY A 107 -10.27 13.46 7.84
N ALA A 108 -10.65 12.18 7.71
CA ALA A 108 -11.26 11.66 6.50
C ALA A 108 -12.79 11.69 6.58
N ASP A 109 -13.42 11.80 5.42
CA ASP A 109 -14.87 11.84 5.24
C ASP A 109 -15.28 11.08 3.96
N GLU A 110 -16.56 11.16 3.58
CA GLU A 110 -17.08 10.49 2.38
C GLU A 110 -16.47 10.99 1.07
N ARG A 111 -15.93 12.20 1.05
CA ARG A 111 -15.27 12.82 -0.11
C ARG A 111 -13.81 12.48 -0.21
N THR A 112 -13.21 11.94 0.86
CA THR A 112 -11.83 11.48 0.85
C THR A 112 -11.69 10.34 -0.15
N GLU A 113 -10.84 10.53 -1.16
CA GLU A 113 -10.66 9.58 -2.27
C GLU A 113 -10.09 8.25 -1.77
N LEU A 114 -10.39 7.18 -2.51
CA LEU A 114 -9.89 5.84 -2.24
C LEU A 114 -8.81 5.47 -3.27
N VAL A 115 -7.70 4.92 -2.79
CA VAL A 115 -6.60 4.45 -3.65
C VAL A 115 -6.32 2.97 -3.37
N ALA A 116 -6.28 2.14 -4.40
CA ALA A 116 -5.88 0.74 -4.30
C ALA A 116 -4.58 0.54 -5.10
N VAL A 117 -3.52 0.16 -4.39
CA VAL A 117 -2.29 -0.31 -5.02
C VAL A 117 -2.39 -1.83 -5.10
N SER A 118 -2.46 -2.39 -6.31
CA SER A 118 -2.63 -3.83 -6.49
C SER A 118 -1.66 -4.40 -7.52
N ARG A 119 -1.02 -5.51 -7.17
CA ARG A 119 -0.15 -6.24 -8.10
C ARG A 119 -0.95 -7.05 -9.12
N ALA A 120 -2.12 -7.54 -8.76
CA ALA A 120 -2.95 -8.40 -9.61
C ALA A 120 -4.19 -7.67 -10.16
N GLY A 121 -4.17 -6.33 -10.20
CA GLY A 121 -5.28 -5.51 -10.68
C GLY A 121 -6.40 -5.29 -9.67
N VAL A 122 -7.45 -4.62 -10.12
CA VAL A 122 -8.64 -4.24 -9.35
C VAL A 122 -9.87 -4.69 -10.13
N ASP A 123 -10.82 -5.37 -9.48
CA ASP A 123 -12.03 -5.95 -10.10
C ASP A 123 -13.31 -5.24 -9.60
N VAL A 124 -13.17 -4.00 -9.16
CA VAL A 124 -14.26 -3.17 -8.63
C VAL A 124 -14.06 -1.71 -9.00
N ASP A 125 -15.17 -1.02 -9.20
CA ASP A 125 -15.18 0.43 -9.40
C ASP A 125 -15.10 1.20 -8.07
N GLY A 126 -15.03 2.54 -8.15
CA GLY A 126 -15.09 3.43 -6.99
C GLY A 126 -13.77 3.57 -6.23
N VAL A 127 -12.67 3.11 -6.82
CA VAL A 127 -11.31 3.26 -6.28
C VAL A 127 -10.33 3.62 -7.39
N ARG A 128 -9.39 4.52 -7.11
CA ARG A 128 -8.27 4.81 -8.01
C ARG A 128 -7.26 3.67 -7.94
N ALA A 129 -7.10 2.95 -9.04
CA ALA A 129 -6.17 1.83 -9.14
C ALA A 129 -4.75 2.30 -9.51
N LEU A 130 -3.75 1.76 -8.82
CA LEU A 130 -2.34 1.86 -9.20
C LEU A 130 -1.75 0.46 -9.27
N SER A 131 -1.19 0.12 -10.44
CA SER A 131 -0.54 -1.16 -10.72
C SER A 131 0.91 -1.18 -10.23
N ALA A 132 1.53 -2.36 -10.24
CA ALA A 132 2.96 -2.48 -9.97
C ALA A 132 3.79 -1.73 -11.03
N GLU A 133 3.33 -1.74 -12.28
CA GLU A 133 3.94 -1.06 -13.42
C GLU A 133 3.92 0.46 -13.24
N ASP A 134 2.81 1.01 -12.71
CA ASP A 134 2.71 2.43 -12.38
C ASP A 134 3.78 2.82 -11.34
N LEU A 135 3.96 2.02 -10.30
CA LEU A 135 4.99 2.29 -9.27
C LEU A 135 6.40 2.29 -9.86
N LEU A 136 6.68 1.45 -10.87
CA LEU A 136 8.00 1.40 -11.51
C LEU A 136 8.29 2.68 -12.31
N THR A 137 7.27 3.40 -12.78
CA THR A 137 7.48 4.69 -13.47
C THR A 137 8.11 5.74 -12.57
N ALA A 138 7.95 5.62 -11.25
CA ALA A 138 8.52 6.52 -10.24
C ALA A 138 10.06 6.47 -10.16
N TYR A 139 10.70 5.53 -10.86
CA TYR A 139 12.14 5.31 -10.88
C TYR A 139 12.73 5.29 -12.29
N ARG A 140 11.94 5.70 -13.30
CA ARG A 140 12.45 5.88 -14.66
C ARG A 140 12.85 7.34 -14.82
N ASP A 141 14.11 7.54 -15.20
CA ASP A 141 14.68 8.84 -15.58
C ASP A 141 14.18 9.28 -16.96
#